data_AF-A0A6I3LKG1-F1
#
_entry.id   AF-A0A6I3LKG1-F1
#
_cell.length_a   1.000
_cell.length_b   1.000
_cell.length_c   1.000
_cell.angle_alpha   90.00
_cell.angle_beta   90.00
_cell.angle_gamma   90.00
#
_symmetry.space_group_name_H-M   'P 1'
#
loop_
_entity.id
_entity.type
_entity.pdbx_description
1 polymer ?
#
loop_
_entity_poly.entity_id
_entity_poly.type
_entity_poly.pdbx_seq_one_letter_code
_entity_poly.pdbx_strand_id
1 'polypeptide(L)'
;MVLRKVLISKLTIGLLSVLLFSALGCSTSDTSDLTIMDRVSIESINGQYVSLLNTFQNEEVNFEINGNSIFFDAFPLSPIIESNEELVGLSGYTSFSMEFDKWLTENQTGIEVMLRSKDIEVNQKIVDGREKKLRLLFEPKEKGLYVDLGHKLKFELEVKNIVVDNKVLALSKTIVYHIDARRK
;
A
#
# COMPACT_ATOMS: atom_id res chain seq x y z
N MET A 1 -53.70 33.23 -52.74
CA MET A 1 -52.85 33.03 -51.54
C MET A 1 -53.18 31.69 -50.86
N VAL A 2 -53.07 30.54 -51.55
CA VAL A 2 -53.34 29.21 -50.96
C VAL A 2 -52.56 28.11 -51.69
N LEU A 3 -51.28 28.34 -52.05
CA LEU A 3 -50.50 27.32 -52.78
C LEU A 3 -49.05 27.14 -52.31
N ARG A 4 -48.66 27.73 -51.18
CA ARG A 4 -47.33 27.53 -50.57
C ARG A 4 -47.35 26.80 -49.22
N LYS A 5 -48.52 26.48 -48.66
CA LYS A 5 -48.64 25.84 -47.34
C LYS A 5 -48.85 24.31 -47.38
N VAL A 6 -49.11 23.71 -48.53
CA VAL A 6 -49.42 22.27 -48.62
C VAL A 6 -48.20 21.40 -48.97
N LEU A 7 -47.15 21.98 -49.56
CA LEU A 7 -45.92 21.26 -49.91
C LEU A 7 -44.96 21.03 -48.73
N ILE A 8 -45.13 21.77 -47.63
CA ILE A 8 -44.27 21.63 -46.42
C ILE A 8 -44.79 20.53 -45.49
N SER A 9 -46.06 20.13 -45.61
CA SER A 9 -46.70 19.14 -44.72
C SER A 9 -46.39 17.68 -45.06
N LYS A 10 -45.90 17.38 -46.28
CA LYS A 10 -45.56 15.99 -46.68
C LYS A 10 -44.07 15.67 -46.62
N LEU A 11 -43.21 16.67 -46.48
CA LEU A 11 -41.76 16.49 -46.33
C LEU A 11 -41.33 16.29 -44.86
N THR A 12 -42.17 16.67 -43.91
CA THR A 12 -41.91 16.54 -42.47
C THR A 12 -42.30 15.20 -41.86
N ILE A 13 -43.06 14.35 -42.57
CA ILE A 13 -43.45 13.01 -42.09
C ILE A 13 -42.48 11.91 -42.56
N GLY A 14 -41.79 12.11 -43.68
CA GLY A 14 -40.76 11.17 -44.16
C GLY A 14 -39.42 11.25 -43.41
N LEU A 15 -39.11 12.40 -42.81
CA LEU A 15 -37.90 12.56 -41.99
C LEU A 15 -38.04 11.97 -40.58
N LEU A 16 -39.28 11.82 -40.08
CA LEU A 16 -39.54 11.28 -38.75
C LEU A 16 -39.49 9.74 -38.72
N SER A 17 -39.74 9.08 -39.86
CA SER A 17 -39.62 7.61 -39.97
C SER A 17 -38.18 7.12 -40.14
N VAL A 18 -37.24 7.96 -40.59
CA VAL A 18 -35.82 7.58 -40.69
C VAL A 18 -35.08 7.75 -39.36
N LEU A 19 -35.52 8.68 -38.50
CA LEU A 19 -34.95 8.85 -37.15
C LEU A 19 -35.37 7.76 -36.16
N LEU A 20 -36.48 7.04 -36.42
CA LEU A 20 -36.92 5.93 -35.57
C LEU A 20 -36.22 4.60 -35.88
N PHE A 21 -35.63 4.44 -37.08
CA PHE A 21 -34.87 3.24 -37.44
C PHE A 21 -33.37 3.34 -37.17
N SER A 22 -32.82 4.55 -36.98
CA SER A 22 -31.48 4.72 -36.40
C SER A 22 -31.42 4.42 -34.89
N ALA A 23 -32.57 4.24 -34.23
CA ALA A 23 -32.65 3.84 -32.81
C ALA A 23 -32.73 2.32 -32.60
N LEU A 24 -32.82 1.52 -33.67
CA LEU A 24 -32.89 0.05 -33.61
C LEU A 24 -31.74 -0.64 -34.36
N GLY A 25 -30.78 0.14 -34.87
CA GLY A 25 -29.61 -0.33 -35.60
C GLY A 25 -28.30 -0.15 -34.82
N CYS A 26 -28.26 -0.63 -33.57
CA CYS A 26 -27.01 -1.00 -32.90
C CYS A 26 -27.29 -2.11 -31.88
N SER A 27 -27.85 -3.22 -32.35
CA SER A 27 -27.82 -4.49 -31.64
C SER A 27 -26.60 -5.28 -32.09
N THR A 28 -25.41 -4.76 -31.78
CA THR A 28 -24.16 -5.52 -31.72
C THR A 28 -23.27 -4.83 -30.69
N SER A 29 -23.38 -5.31 -29.46
CA SER A 29 -22.27 -5.45 -28.51
C SER A 29 -21.30 -4.28 -28.40
N ASP A 30 -21.78 -3.08 -28.05
CA ASP A 30 -20.89 -2.00 -27.60
C ASP A 30 -21.53 -1.30 -26.39
N THR A 31 -21.52 -2.00 -25.25
CA THR A 31 -21.40 -1.31 -23.96
C THR A 31 -20.40 -2.06 -23.11
N SER A 32 -19.22 -1.48 -23.13
CA SER A 32 -18.20 -1.50 -22.10
C SER A 32 -17.34 -2.76 -21.99
N ASP A 33 -16.39 -2.83 -22.91
CA ASP A 33 -14.96 -2.98 -22.57
C ASP A 33 -14.46 -1.77 -21.73
N LEU A 34 -15.27 -1.28 -20.77
CA LEU A 34 -14.74 -0.61 -19.60
C LEU A 34 -14.17 -1.77 -18.82
N THR A 35 -12.86 -1.81 -18.73
CA THR A 35 -12.18 -2.46 -17.62
C THR A 35 -12.89 -2.06 -16.33
N ILE A 36 -13.88 -2.83 -15.91
CA ILE A 36 -14.38 -2.82 -14.55
C ILE A 36 -13.18 -3.37 -13.79
N MET A 37 -12.30 -2.47 -13.37
CA MET A 37 -11.33 -2.83 -12.35
C MET A 37 -12.18 -3.31 -11.19
N ASP A 38 -12.09 -4.61 -10.89
CA ASP A 38 -12.86 -5.22 -9.83
C ASP A 38 -12.65 -4.39 -8.56
N ARG A 39 -13.77 -3.91 -8.00
CA ARG A 39 -13.73 -3.08 -6.80
C ARG A 39 -13.16 -3.90 -5.66
N VAL A 40 -12.19 -3.33 -4.97
CA VAL A 40 -11.48 -4.01 -3.88
C VAL A 40 -12.36 -4.03 -2.64
N SER A 41 -12.40 -5.19 -1.96
CA SER A 41 -12.95 -5.28 -0.60
C SER A 41 -11.89 -4.91 0.41
N ILE A 42 -12.26 -4.19 1.49
CA ILE A 42 -11.32 -3.81 2.56
C ILE A 42 -10.62 -5.02 3.18
N GLU A 43 -11.28 -6.18 3.22
CA GLU A 43 -10.69 -7.41 3.77
C GLU A 43 -9.68 -8.09 2.83
N SER A 44 -9.60 -7.67 1.55
CA SER A 44 -8.66 -8.24 0.59
C SER A 44 -7.19 -8.00 0.97
N ILE A 45 -6.91 -7.01 1.82
CA ILE A 45 -5.57 -6.73 2.33
C ILE A 45 -5.07 -7.78 3.34
N ASN A 46 -5.94 -8.58 3.95
CA ASN A 46 -5.49 -9.59 4.91
C ASN A 46 -4.70 -10.71 4.20
N GLY A 47 -3.74 -11.30 4.91
CA GLY A 47 -2.94 -12.43 4.43
C GLY A 47 -1.45 -12.28 4.70
N GLN A 48 -0.66 -13.22 4.16
CA GLN A 48 0.79 -13.25 4.31
C GLN A 48 1.46 -12.54 3.14
N TYR A 49 2.50 -11.77 3.45
CA TYR A 49 3.21 -10.93 2.51
C TYR A 49 4.71 -11.20 2.58
N VAL A 50 5.36 -10.96 1.44
CA VAL A 50 6.82 -10.98 1.31
C VAL A 50 7.28 -9.75 0.53
N SER A 51 8.32 -9.09 1.03
CA SER A 51 9.00 -7.98 0.36
C SER A 51 10.49 -8.24 0.30
N LEU A 52 11.13 -7.85 -0.79
CA LEU A 52 12.58 -7.75 -0.87
C LEU A 52 12.99 -6.31 -0.61
N LEU A 53 13.83 -6.08 0.39
CA LEU A 53 14.35 -4.77 0.72
C LEU A 53 15.49 -4.41 -0.24
N ASN A 54 15.15 -3.74 -1.35
CA ASN A 54 16.15 -3.28 -2.31
C ASN A 54 17.20 -2.35 -1.68
N THR A 55 16.84 -1.64 -0.62
CA THR A 55 17.75 -0.72 0.09
C THR A 55 18.89 -1.45 0.80
N PHE A 56 18.74 -2.76 1.09
CA PHE A 56 19.57 -3.48 2.04
C PHE A 56 19.90 -4.90 1.57
N GLN A 57 20.62 -5.01 0.45
CA GLN A 57 21.16 -6.28 -0.06
C GLN A 57 20.09 -7.34 -0.39
N ASN A 58 18.86 -6.93 -0.71
CA ASN A 58 17.73 -7.81 -1.02
C ASN A 58 17.36 -8.74 0.15
N GLU A 59 17.51 -8.29 1.39
CA GLU A 59 16.97 -9.01 2.54
C GLU A 59 15.45 -9.17 2.41
N GLU A 60 14.97 -10.38 2.71
CA GLU A 60 13.56 -10.71 2.65
C GLU A 60 12.87 -10.34 3.96
N VAL A 61 11.74 -9.65 3.85
CA VAL A 61 10.84 -9.35 4.97
C VAL A 61 9.53 -10.07 4.77
N ASN A 62 9.19 -10.89 5.74
CA ASN A 62 7.92 -11.60 5.82
C ASN A 62 7.05 -10.96 6.89
N PHE A 63 5.76 -10.79 6.58
CA PHE A 63 4.79 -10.28 7.54
C PHE A 63 3.39 -10.78 7.23
N GLU A 64 2.52 -10.73 8.23
CA GLU A 64 1.11 -11.06 8.11
C GLU A 64 0.25 -9.83 8.41
N ILE A 65 -0.82 -9.66 7.66
CA ILE A 65 -1.87 -8.69 7.95
C ILE A 65 -3.12 -9.42 8.41
N ASN A 66 -3.57 -9.08 9.61
CA ASN A 66 -4.84 -9.55 10.17
C ASN A 66 -5.61 -8.37 10.76
N GLY A 67 -6.73 -8.01 10.14
CA GLY A 67 -7.55 -6.87 10.56
C GLY A 67 -6.81 -5.55 10.34
N ASN A 68 -6.41 -4.92 11.44
CA ASN A 68 -5.76 -3.59 11.48
C ASN A 68 -4.32 -3.66 12.01
N SER A 69 -3.74 -4.86 12.05
CA SER A 69 -2.38 -5.09 12.55
C SER A 69 -1.52 -5.74 11.46
N ILE A 70 -0.30 -5.23 11.31
CA ILE A 70 0.80 -5.87 10.56
C ILE A 70 1.72 -6.54 11.57
N PHE A 71 2.01 -7.82 11.39
CA PHE A 71 2.90 -8.58 12.25
C PHE A 71 4.15 -9.03 11.49
N PHE A 72 5.31 -8.62 11.98
CA PHE A 72 6.61 -9.02 11.47
C PHE A 72 7.23 -10.05 12.40
N ASP A 73 7.50 -11.25 11.88
CA ASP A 73 8.16 -12.32 12.64
C ASP A 73 9.68 -12.12 12.76
N ALA A 74 10.30 -11.62 11.68
CA ALA A 74 11.73 -11.43 11.58
C ALA A 74 12.03 -10.19 10.74
N PHE A 75 11.91 -9.02 11.35
CA PHE A 75 12.23 -7.75 10.72
C PHE A 75 13.74 -7.46 10.82
N PRO A 76 14.43 -7.18 9.70
CA PRO A 76 15.86 -6.99 9.70
C PRO A 76 16.29 -5.65 10.30
N LEU A 77 17.32 -5.72 11.13
CA LEU A 77 17.97 -4.59 11.81
C LEU A 77 19.38 -4.33 11.27
N SER A 78 19.84 -5.06 10.26
CA SER A 78 21.18 -4.89 9.66
C SER A 78 21.51 -3.43 9.32
N PRO A 79 20.61 -2.60 8.74
CA PRO A 79 20.95 -1.21 8.38
C PRO A 79 21.11 -0.32 9.62
N ILE A 80 20.36 -0.64 10.67
CA ILE A 80 20.43 0.05 11.96
C ILE A 80 21.75 -0.29 12.63
N ILE A 81 22.11 -1.57 12.67
CA ILE A 81 23.37 -2.05 13.26
C ILE A 81 24.59 -1.47 12.53
N GLU A 82 24.56 -1.44 11.20
CA GLU A 82 25.64 -0.85 10.38
C GLU A 82 25.78 0.66 10.55
N SER A 83 24.74 1.36 11.03
CA SER A 83 24.77 2.82 11.18
C SER A 83 25.59 3.30 12.38
N ASN A 84 25.86 2.42 13.36
CA ASN A 84 26.53 2.77 14.61
C ASN A 84 27.27 1.57 15.23
N GLU A 85 28.59 1.71 15.45
CA GLU A 85 29.44 0.66 16.01
C GLU A 85 29.00 0.17 17.41
N GLU A 86 28.31 1.01 18.20
CA GLU A 86 27.79 0.62 19.52
C GLU A 86 26.74 -0.51 19.44
N LEU A 87 26.16 -0.72 18.26
CA LEU A 87 25.13 -1.72 17.95
C LEU A 87 25.71 -3.04 17.43
N VAL A 88 27.02 -3.13 17.18
CA VAL A 88 27.66 -4.38 16.72
C VAL A 88 27.46 -5.49 17.76
N GLY A 89 26.95 -6.64 17.34
CA GLY A 89 26.65 -7.79 18.20
C GLY A 89 25.21 -7.85 18.72
N LEU A 90 24.34 -6.92 18.31
CA LEU A 90 22.89 -7.10 18.45
C LEU A 90 22.38 -8.19 17.50
N SER A 91 21.21 -8.75 17.81
CA SER A 91 20.50 -9.60 16.84
C SER A 91 20.19 -8.82 15.58
N GLY A 92 20.45 -9.44 14.43
CA GLY A 92 20.13 -8.87 13.12
C GLY A 92 18.63 -8.80 12.84
N TYR A 93 17.77 -9.38 13.69
CA TYR A 93 16.33 -9.44 13.48
C TYR A 93 15.53 -9.21 14.76
N THR A 94 14.31 -8.71 14.61
CA THR A 94 13.35 -8.53 15.71
C THR A 94 11.91 -8.78 15.24
N SER A 95 11.05 -9.23 16.15
CA SER A 95 9.62 -9.37 15.89
C SER A 95 8.83 -8.24 16.51
N PHE A 96 7.80 -7.75 15.81
CA PHE A 96 6.89 -6.74 16.35
C PHE A 96 5.59 -6.67 15.55
N SER A 97 4.58 -6.04 16.15
CA SER A 97 3.36 -5.64 15.45
C SER A 97 3.22 -4.13 15.36
N MET A 98 2.61 -3.67 14.27
CA MET A 98 2.25 -2.29 14.02
C MET A 98 0.77 -2.18 13.68
N GLU A 99 0.08 -1.26 14.33
CA GLU A 99 -1.32 -0.96 14.04
C GLU A 99 -1.42 0.01 12.88
N PHE A 100 -2.52 -0.08 12.12
CA PHE A 100 -2.82 0.83 11.03
C PHE A 100 -4.32 1.07 10.89
N ASP A 101 -4.65 2.22 10.30
CA ASP A 101 -5.99 2.52 9.83
C ASP A 101 -6.07 2.22 8.33
N LYS A 102 -7.23 1.73 7.85
CA LYS A 102 -7.43 1.34 6.44
C LYS A 102 -8.75 1.85 5.88
N TRP A 103 -8.74 2.28 4.61
CA TRP A 103 -9.94 2.71 3.90
C TRP A 103 -9.79 2.50 2.40
N LEU A 104 -10.90 2.37 1.69
CA LEU A 104 -10.89 2.30 0.23
C LEU A 104 -10.41 3.63 -0.36
N THR A 105 -9.66 3.56 -1.46
CA THR A 105 -9.40 4.72 -2.31
C THR A 105 -10.71 5.30 -2.85
N GLU A 106 -10.71 6.56 -3.30
CA GLU A 106 -11.92 7.23 -3.83
C GLU A 106 -12.57 6.44 -4.98
N ASN A 107 -11.76 5.82 -5.83
CA ASN A 107 -12.20 4.99 -6.95
C ASN A 107 -12.44 3.50 -6.58
N GLN A 108 -12.25 3.12 -5.32
CA GLN A 108 -12.42 1.75 -4.80
C GLN A 108 -11.56 0.69 -5.51
N THR A 109 -10.46 1.07 -6.14
CA THR A 109 -9.52 0.13 -6.80
C THR A 109 -8.33 -0.25 -5.92
N GLY A 110 -8.26 0.27 -4.70
CA GLY A 110 -7.21 -0.02 -3.73
C GLY A 110 -7.63 0.31 -2.31
N ILE A 111 -6.72 0.04 -1.37
CA ILE A 111 -6.89 0.34 0.06
C ILE A 111 -5.72 1.22 0.48
N GLU A 112 -6.01 2.42 0.96
CA GLU A 112 -5.01 3.26 1.62
C GLU A 112 -4.79 2.74 3.04
N VAL A 113 -3.53 2.75 3.46
CA VAL A 113 -3.08 2.27 4.77
C VAL A 113 -2.34 3.39 5.46
N MET A 114 -2.73 3.76 6.67
CA MET A 114 -2.00 4.70 7.50
C MET A 114 -1.49 4.00 8.75
N LEU A 115 -0.22 3.64 8.68
CA LEU A 115 0.50 3.03 9.79
C LEU A 115 0.60 4.02 10.94
N ARG A 116 0.68 3.50 12.16
CA ARG A 116 0.94 4.29 13.36
C ARG A 116 2.40 4.16 13.75
N SER A 117 2.98 5.22 14.29
CA SER A 117 4.34 5.17 14.85
C SER A 117 4.41 4.08 15.93
N LYS A 118 5.55 3.39 16.00
CA LYS A 118 5.77 2.27 16.90
C LYS A 118 7.13 2.35 17.56
N ASP A 119 7.13 2.43 18.89
CA ASP A 119 8.30 2.09 19.69
C ASP A 119 8.42 0.57 19.76
N ILE A 120 9.59 0.06 19.39
CA ILE A 120 9.95 -1.34 19.58
C ILE A 120 11.10 -1.42 20.57
N GLU A 121 11.04 -2.44 21.42
CA GLU A 121 12.10 -2.76 22.36
C GLU A 121 12.75 -4.07 21.92
N VAL A 122 14.03 -3.98 21.58
CA VAL A 122 14.83 -5.13 21.18
C VAL A 122 15.71 -5.48 22.38
N ASN A 123 15.30 -6.51 23.12
CA ASN A 123 16.13 -7.12 24.13
C ASN A 123 17.11 -8.03 23.41
N GLN A 124 18.34 -7.59 23.15
CA GLN A 124 19.41 -8.50 22.74
C GLN A 124 20.76 -7.81 22.61
N LYS A 125 21.48 -7.70 23.72
CA LYS A 125 22.95 -7.73 23.71
C LYS A 125 23.42 -8.33 25.01
N ILE A 126 24.30 -9.33 25.00
CA ILE A 126 25.25 -9.52 26.10
C ILE A 126 26.58 -9.03 25.56
N VAL A 127 26.91 -7.76 25.81
CA VAL A 127 28.29 -7.28 25.59
C VAL A 127 28.97 -7.21 26.94
N ASP A 128 30.11 -7.87 27.03
CA ASP A 128 30.91 -7.98 28.26
C ASP A 128 30.11 -8.53 29.46
N GLY A 129 29.17 -9.45 29.22
CA GLY A 129 28.35 -10.05 30.28
C GLY A 129 27.15 -9.20 30.75
N ARG A 130 26.87 -8.05 30.13
CA ARG A 130 25.76 -7.16 30.49
C ARG A 130 24.70 -7.06 29.40
N GLU A 131 23.44 -7.16 29.83
CA GLU A 131 22.27 -6.96 28.96
C GLU A 131 22.16 -5.49 28.53
N LYS A 132 22.09 -5.22 27.22
CA LYS A 132 21.74 -3.88 26.71
C LYS A 132 20.33 -3.85 26.16
N LYS A 133 19.64 -2.74 26.44
CA LYS A 133 18.27 -2.49 25.98
C LYS A 133 18.29 -1.50 24.83
N LEU A 134 17.89 -1.98 23.65
CA LEU A 134 17.71 -1.14 22.47
C LEU A 134 16.22 -0.76 22.34
N ARG A 135 15.93 0.51 22.13
CA ARG A 135 14.61 1.01 21.75
C ARG A 135 14.71 1.73 20.42
N LEU A 136 13.82 1.39 19.49
CA LEU A 136 13.74 2.02 18.17
C LEU A 136 12.35 2.63 17.99
N LEU A 137 12.29 3.84 17.46
CA LEU A 137 11.05 4.47 17.03
C LEU A 137 10.95 4.36 15.51
N PHE A 138 9.97 3.58 15.04
CA PHE A 138 9.57 3.57 13.64
C PHE A 138 8.42 4.53 13.40
N GLU A 139 8.52 5.33 12.34
CA GLU A 139 7.43 6.17 11.86
C GLU A 139 7.18 5.95 10.37
N PRO A 140 5.91 5.98 9.92
CA PRO A 140 5.62 5.97 8.50
C PRO A 140 6.04 7.29 7.85
N LYS A 141 6.62 7.22 6.65
CA LYS A 141 6.91 8.43 5.87
C LYS A 141 5.71 8.94 5.08
N GLU A 142 4.86 8.02 4.65
CA GLU A 142 3.69 8.31 3.83
C GLU A 142 2.61 7.25 4.06
N LYS A 143 1.42 7.50 3.50
CA LYS A 143 0.36 6.50 3.45
C LYS A 143 0.82 5.34 2.57
N GLY A 144 0.60 4.13 3.05
CA GLY A 144 0.72 2.93 2.23
C GLY A 144 -0.46 2.75 1.29
N LEU A 145 -0.28 1.89 0.30
CA LEU A 145 -1.30 1.54 -0.69
C LEU A 145 -1.27 0.05 -0.99
N TYR A 146 -2.42 -0.60 -0.81
CA TYR A 146 -2.69 -1.93 -1.33
C TYR A 146 -3.47 -1.85 -2.64
N VAL A 147 -3.05 -2.63 -3.62
CA VAL A 147 -3.74 -2.81 -4.90
C VAL A 147 -4.02 -4.30 -5.09
N ASP A 148 -5.29 -4.64 -5.29
CA ASP A 148 -5.72 -6.04 -5.44
C ASP A 148 -5.21 -6.64 -6.75
N LEU A 149 -5.12 -5.84 -7.81
CA LEU A 149 -4.47 -6.25 -9.06
C LEU A 149 -2.97 -6.50 -8.81
N GLY A 150 -2.63 -7.78 -8.68
CA GLY A 150 -1.28 -8.25 -8.34
C GLY A 150 -1.00 -8.36 -6.84
N HIS A 151 -2.01 -8.18 -5.98
CA HIS A 151 -1.98 -8.29 -4.51
C HIS A 151 -0.72 -7.66 -3.90
N LYS A 152 -0.50 -6.39 -4.23
CA LYS A 152 0.69 -5.64 -3.81
C LYS A 152 0.35 -4.66 -2.71
N LEU A 153 1.23 -4.58 -1.72
CA LEU A 153 1.18 -3.57 -0.66
C LEU A 153 2.49 -2.79 -0.65
N LYS A 154 2.38 -1.46 -0.65
CA LYS A 154 3.52 -0.55 -0.57
C LYS A 154 3.42 0.36 0.65
N PHE A 155 4.51 0.56 1.35
CA PHE A 155 4.66 1.58 2.40
C PHE A 155 6.14 1.81 2.75
N GLU A 156 6.42 2.89 3.47
CA GLU A 156 7.76 3.22 3.94
C GLU A 156 7.78 3.39 5.46
N LEU A 157 8.78 2.78 6.12
CA LEU A 157 9.07 2.96 7.54
C LEU A 157 10.43 3.63 7.73
N GLU A 158 10.46 4.75 8.43
CA GLU A 158 11.69 5.45 8.82
C GLU A 158 12.04 5.18 10.27
N VAL A 159 13.33 4.96 10.54
CA VAL A 159 13.86 4.93 11.91
C VAL A 159 14.08 6.36 12.35
N LYS A 160 13.26 6.87 13.26
CA LYS A 160 13.37 8.24 13.77
C LYS A 160 14.31 8.37 14.95
N ASN A 161 14.33 7.37 15.82
CA ASN A 161 15.10 7.43 17.04
C ASN A 161 15.67 6.05 17.39
N ILE A 162 16.89 6.06 17.92
CA ILE A 162 17.60 4.89 18.43
C ILE A 162 18.06 5.22 19.83
N VAL A 163 17.63 4.44 20.82
CA VAL A 163 18.04 4.62 22.22
C VAL A 163 18.65 3.32 22.72
N VAL A 164 19.90 3.39 23.20
CA VAL A 164 20.61 2.26 23.82
C VAL A 164 20.91 2.62 25.26
N ASP A 165 20.45 1.80 26.21
CA ASP A 165 20.67 2.01 27.66
C ASP A 165 20.31 3.44 28.12
N ASN A 166 19.21 3.98 27.58
CA ASN A 166 18.70 5.36 27.80
C ASN A 166 19.56 6.49 27.19
N LYS A 167 20.57 6.17 26.38
CA LYS A 167 21.32 7.13 25.57
C LYS A 167 20.76 7.16 24.15
N VAL A 168 20.38 8.35 23.68
CA VAL A 168 20.01 8.57 22.27
C VAL A 168 21.27 8.45 21.41
N LEU A 169 21.22 7.60 20.38
CA LEU A 169 22.27 7.47 19.39
C LEU A 169 21.94 8.34 18.17
N ALA A 170 22.91 9.12 17.73
CA ALA A 170 22.79 9.86 16.49
C ALA A 170 22.89 8.90 15.30
N LEU A 171 21.95 9.03 14.36
CA LEU A 171 22.00 8.35 13.08
C LEU A 171 22.99 9.07 12.16
N SER A 172 23.96 8.32 11.62
CA SER A 172 24.89 8.85 10.61
C SER A 172 24.22 9.16 9.27
N LYS A 173 23.07 8.51 9.00
CA LYS A 173 22.21 8.71 7.84
C LYS A 173 20.77 8.33 8.17
N THR A 174 19.80 8.90 7.48
CA THR A 174 18.40 8.48 7.56
C THR A 174 18.28 7.01 7.10
N ILE A 175 17.55 6.20 7.87
CA ILE A 175 17.29 4.79 7.54
C ILE A 175 15.81 4.66 7.21
N VAL A 176 15.51 4.29 5.95
CA VAL A 176 14.16 4.09 5.45
C VAL A 176 14.04 2.68 4.85
N TYR A 177 13.08 1.93 5.36
CA TYR A 177 12.66 0.64 4.83
C TYR A 177 11.56 0.87 3.81
N HIS A 178 11.87 0.60 2.54
CA HIS A 178 10.89 0.63 1.46
C HIS A 178 10.30 -0.77 1.31
N ILE A 179 9.04 -0.93 1.67
CA ILE A 179 8.31 -2.20 1.56
C ILE A 179 7.50 -2.16 0.27
N ASP A 180 7.83 -3.04 -0.67
CA ASP A 180 7.05 -3.33 -1.90
C ASP A 180 6.72 -4.82 -1.86
N ALA A 181 5.69 -5.14 -1.09
CA ALA A 181 5.35 -6.49 -0.75
C ALA A 181 4.33 -7.10 -1.71
N ARG A 182 4.44 -8.40 -1.94
CA ARG A 182 3.45 -9.21 -2.64
C ARG A 182 2.83 -10.20 -1.67
N ARG A 183 1.51 -10.42 -1.79
CA ARG A 183 0.84 -11.49 -1.05
C ARG A 183 1.35 -12.85 -1.54
N LYS A 184 1.61 -13.76 -0.60
CA LYS A 184 2.00 -15.15 -0.87
C LYS A 184 0.83 -15.99 -1.35
#